data_AF-A0A3L7RC05-F1
#
_entry.id   AF-A0A3L7RC05-F1
#
_cell.length_a   1.000
_cell.length_b   1.000
_cell.length_c   1.000
_cell.angle_alpha   90.00
_cell.angle_beta   90.00
_cell.angle_gamma   90.00
#
_symmetry.space_group_name_H-M   'P 1'
#
loop_
_entity.id
_entity.type
_entity.pdbx_description
1 polymer ?
#
loop_
_entity_poly.entity_id
_entity_poly.type
_entity_poly.pdbx_seq_one_letter_code
_entity_poly.pdbx_strand_id
1 'polypeptide(L)'
;MKDAMKHTNRQRPHRGFAVILALIAVGIATLIGLALAGTRDSTLATSDNLAKAASARAAAAGALDVAGEMLNDPAVIANAQGTLFDGLAIGATRVRAEINDLTTGLPADEMTSAVEIIVRGDASGIVQTARAVGRITRANDSLRADLDCSEFALLATDQLSIQGDAHVGLWRASPLSVLSEAVRFGAVNGSAQQVHVDSRATVHGCVELRHSAFAPRAEDADEDLADKICPIPADIHVPDAPTPASQINQDAVATLALDGLLTHDATAIGDVRVPARAAATVRDAVTLDVGGNLWLDRGCRLTVEGALLVIVRGNIVFDACDVEVSPTGSLTILAMGDITADSAYIGGLRSDMAEGRDASGGALYDHGASRISIFVSGDQRVLLTQGSVLKGQVYAPQARIDLELRSAVYGRLLGNRITLHEGVALFYDPALDMRRGWSNRLSGVWSADGVVEPSVREVAALDSAELTEFAQVSGIEPDSPSVAHGAIAVASASAVVASPLDGEASESSRSSMRRRARERSERAMARLREIFGDDGPHGRTHLVSLGFDRSNHGGDR
;
A
#
# COMPACT_ATOMS: atom_id res chain seq x y z
N MET A 1 -110.41 54.38 -30.34
CA MET A 1 -110.27 52.95 -30.73
C MET A 1 -108.85 52.79 -31.26
N LYS A 2 -107.87 52.18 -30.61
CA LYS A 2 -107.81 51.31 -29.42
C LYS A 2 -106.39 51.38 -28.85
N ASP A 3 -106.29 51.33 -27.53
CA ASP A 3 -105.09 51.09 -26.73
C ASP A 3 -104.29 49.84 -27.13
N ALA A 4 -102.99 49.85 -26.86
CA ALA A 4 -102.20 48.78 -26.22
C ALA A 4 -100.69 49.09 -26.42
N MET A 5 -99.76 48.89 -25.50
CA MET A 5 -99.74 48.55 -24.08
C MET A 5 -98.26 48.67 -23.64
N LYS A 6 -98.04 49.14 -22.40
CA LYS A 6 -96.75 49.21 -21.70
C LYS A 6 -95.98 47.89 -21.71
N HIS A 7 -94.65 47.95 -21.86
CA HIS A 7 -93.70 47.22 -21.01
C HIS A 7 -92.31 47.89 -21.01
N THR A 8 -92.11 48.86 -20.11
CA THR A 8 -90.77 49.30 -19.69
C THR A 8 -90.16 48.24 -18.79
N ASN A 9 -89.22 47.45 -19.32
CA ASN A 9 -88.43 46.50 -18.55
C ASN A 9 -87.36 47.26 -17.74
N ARG A 10 -87.65 47.56 -16.47
CA ARG A 10 -86.64 48.04 -15.51
C ARG A 10 -85.67 46.90 -15.20
N GLN A 11 -84.59 46.78 -15.97
CA GLN A 11 -83.43 46.03 -15.53
C GLN A 11 -82.84 46.74 -14.31
N ARG A 12 -82.96 46.09 -13.14
CA ARG A 12 -82.25 46.50 -11.93
C ARG A 12 -80.75 46.45 -12.25
N PRO A 13 -79.97 47.48 -11.89
CA PRO A 13 -78.54 47.44 -12.13
C PRO A 13 -77.92 46.33 -11.27
N HIS A 14 -77.41 45.28 -11.92
CA HIS A 14 -76.65 44.19 -11.29
C HIS A 14 -75.29 44.69 -10.79
N ARG A 15 -75.28 45.67 -9.88
CA ARG A 15 -74.05 46.18 -9.23
C ARG A 15 -73.38 45.11 -8.37
N GLY A 16 -74.14 44.14 -7.85
CA GLY A 16 -73.59 43.02 -7.08
C GLY A 16 -72.74 42.05 -7.91
N PHE A 17 -73.13 41.78 -9.17
CA PHE A 17 -72.42 40.81 -10.01
C PHE A 17 -71.11 41.38 -10.55
N ALA A 18 -71.09 42.66 -10.91
CA ALA A 18 -69.87 43.36 -11.33
C ALA A 18 -68.83 43.46 -10.19
N VAL A 19 -69.28 43.67 -8.95
CA VAL A 19 -68.40 43.72 -7.77
C VAL A 19 -67.82 42.35 -7.44
N ILE A 20 -68.61 41.27 -7.55
CA ILE A 20 -68.13 39.90 -7.35
C ILE A 20 -67.09 39.52 -8.43
N LEU A 21 -67.35 39.87 -9.70
CA LEU A 21 -66.43 39.57 -10.79
C LEU A 21 -65.13 40.37 -10.68
N ALA A 22 -65.19 41.62 -10.21
CA ALA A 22 -64.01 42.43 -9.90
C ALA A 22 -63.20 41.85 -8.72
N LEU A 23 -63.86 41.38 -7.66
CA LEU A 23 -63.21 40.74 -6.51
C LEU A 23 -62.54 39.41 -6.90
N ILE A 24 -63.18 38.61 -7.76
CA ILE A 24 -62.59 37.37 -8.30
C ILE A 24 -61.38 37.70 -9.18
N ALA A 25 -61.47 38.71 -10.05
CA ALA A 25 -60.34 39.13 -10.88
C ALA A 25 -59.15 39.63 -10.05
N VAL A 26 -59.40 40.40 -8.98
CA VAL A 26 -58.36 40.83 -8.04
C VAL A 26 -57.77 39.64 -7.26
N GLY A 27 -58.60 38.68 -6.85
CA GLY A 27 -58.16 37.44 -6.19
C GLY A 27 -57.28 36.56 -7.08
N ILE A 28 -57.64 36.42 -8.37
CA ILE A 28 -56.84 35.68 -9.35
C ILE A 28 -55.54 36.42 -9.66
N ALA A 29 -55.60 37.75 -9.86
CA ALA A 29 -54.41 38.56 -10.10
C ALA A 29 -53.43 38.55 -8.92
N THR A 30 -53.93 38.56 -7.68
CA THR A 30 -53.09 38.44 -6.47
C THR A 30 -52.51 37.03 -6.33
N LEU A 31 -53.26 35.97 -6.61
CA LEU A 31 -52.74 34.59 -6.62
C LEU A 31 -51.65 34.38 -7.69
N ILE A 32 -51.87 34.89 -8.90
CA ILE A 32 -50.88 34.84 -9.99
C ILE A 32 -49.66 35.69 -9.64
N GLY A 33 -49.84 36.88 -9.06
CA GLY A 33 -48.75 37.73 -8.59
C GLY A 33 -47.92 37.08 -7.48
N LEU A 34 -48.56 36.41 -6.51
CA LEU A 34 -47.88 35.67 -5.44
C LEU A 34 -47.15 34.43 -5.99
N ALA A 35 -47.73 33.72 -6.96
CA ALA A 35 -47.09 32.59 -7.60
C ALA A 35 -45.89 33.01 -8.46
N LEU A 36 -45.98 34.14 -9.17
CA LEU A 36 -44.86 34.74 -9.93
C LEU A 36 -43.75 35.26 -9.01
N ALA A 37 -44.11 35.89 -7.88
CA ALA A 37 -43.13 36.29 -6.87
C ALA A 37 -42.44 35.07 -6.24
N GLY A 38 -43.20 34.05 -5.85
CA GLY A 38 -42.67 32.82 -5.27
C GLY A 38 -41.78 32.02 -6.23
N THR A 39 -42.12 31.97 -7.52
CA THR A 39 -41.26 31.35 -8.55
C THR A 39 -40.01 32.17 -8.83
N ARG A 40 -40.09 33.50 -8.83
CA ARG A 40 -38.92 34.36 -8.98
C ARG A 40 -37.96 34.20 -7.81
N ASP A 41 -38.47 34.20 -6.58
CA ASP A 41 -37.67 33.98 -5.37
C ASP A 41 -37.05 32.57 -5.35
N SER A 42 -37.82 31.54 -5.78
CA SER A 42 -37.26 30.19 -5.90
C SER A 42 -36.18 30.09 -6.97
N THR A 43 -36.34 30.77 -8.12
CA THR A 43 -35.31 30.80 -9.17
C THR A 43 -34.06 31.56 -8.76
N LEU A 44 -34.18 32.63 -7.97
CA LEU A 44 -33.04 33.36 -7.41
C LEU A 44 -32.30 32.51 -6.38
N ALA A 45 -33.00 31.87 -5.45
CA ALA A 45 -32.40 30.97 -4.47
C ALA A 45 -31.73 29.75 -5.15
N THR A 46 -32.36 29.20 -6.19
CA THR A 46 -31.79 28.09 -6.97
C THR A 46 -30.55 28.53 -7.73
N SER A 47 -30.56 29.71 -8.34
CA SER A 47 -29.41 30.25 -9.07
C SER A 47 -28.25 30.58 -8.14
N ASP A 48 -28.52 31.13 -6.96
CA ASP A 48 -27.53 31.41 -5.92
C ASP A 48 -26.90 30.10 -5.39
N ASN A 49 -27.71 29.08 -5.13
CA ASN A 49 -27.21 27.76 -4.74
C ASN A 49 -26.38 27.09 -5.86
N LEU A 50 -26.77 27.24 -7.13
CA LEU A 50 -26.01 26.74 -8.26
C LEU A 50 -24.66 27.45 -8.39
N ALA A 51 -24.64 28.78 -8.23
CA ALA A 51 -23.41 29.57 -8.25
C ALA A 51 -22.49 29.18 -7.09
N LYS A 52 -23.02 29.01 -5.88
CA LYS A 52 -22.28 28.51 -4.71
C LYS A 52 -21.74 27.09 -4.92
N ALA A 53 -22.54 26.18 -5.47
CA ALA A 53 -22.10 24.82 -5.80
C ALA A 53 -21.00 24.81 -6.87
N ALA A 54 -21.12 25.64 -7.91
CA ALA A 54 -20.10 25.79 -8.93
C ALA A 54 -18.80 26.37 -8.36
N SER A 55 -18.91 27.40 -7.50
CA SER A 55 -17.77 27.99 -6.78
C SER A 55 -17.09 26.97 -5.87
N ALA A 56 -17.85 26.24 -5.05
CA ALA A 56 -17.34 25.21 -4.17
C ALA A 56 -16.63 24.09 -4.93
N ARG A 57 -17.17 23.68 -6.09
CA ARG A 57 -16.56 22.66 -6.96
C ARG A 57 -15.25 23.15 -7.58
N ALA A 58 -15.24 24.36 -8.14
CA ALA A 58 -14.05 24.93 -8.74
C ALA A 58 -12.94 25.14 -7.70
N ALA A 59 -13.31 25.60 -6.50
CA ALA A 59 -12.38 25.73 -5.38
C ALA A 59 -11.85 24.37 -4.91
N ALA A 60 -12.69 23.34 -4.81
CA ALA A 60 -12.25 21.99 -4.44
C ALA A 60 -11.31 21.38 -5.51
N ALA A 61 -11.58 21.59 -6.80
CA ALA A 61 -10.71 21.14 -7.88
C ALA A 61 -9.36 21.88 -7.87
N GLY A 62 -9.36 23.22 -7.80
CA GLY A 62 -8.11 23.98 -7.74
C GLY A 62 -7.27 23.69 -6.49
N ALA A 63 -7.93 23.42 -5.36
CA ALA A 63 -7.23 22.98 -4.15
C ALA A 63 -6.71 21.55 -4.22
N LEU A 64 -7.30 20.68 -5.06
CA LEU A 64 -6.77 19.35 -5.33
C LEU A 64 -5.42 19.44 -6.05
N ASP A 65 -5.29 20.36 -7.01
CA ASP A 65 -4.01 20.61 -7.69
C ASP A 65 -2.95 21.12 -6.71
N VAL A 66 -3.33 22.04 -5.80
CA VAL A 66 -2.44 22.51 -4.72
C VAL A 66 -2.04 21.37 -3.79
N ALA A 67 -2.99 20.51 -3.39
CA ALA A 67 -2.71 19.36 -2.54
C ALA A 67 -1.77 18.36 -3.21
N GLY A 68 -1.94 18.10 -4.51
CA GLY A 68 -1.04 17.27 -5.30
C GLY A 68 0.39 17.83 -5.32
N GLU A 69 0.54 19.14 -5.55
CA GLU A 69 1.85 19.79 -5.54
C GLU A 69 2.51 19.76 -4.15
N MET A 70 1.74 19.94 -3.08
CA MET A 70 2.25 19.81 -1.70
C MET A 70 2.81 18.42 -1.41
N LEU A 71 2.24 17.37 -2.01
CA LEU A 71 2.70 16.00 -1.84
C LEU A 71 3.99 15.67 -2.62
N ASN A 72 4.47 16.57 -3.47
CA ASN A 72 5.81 16.47 -4.04
C ASN A 72 6.91 16.71 -2.99
N ASP A 73 6.59 17.38 -1.87
CA ASP A 73 7.49 17.52 -0.74
C ASP A 73 7.24 16.39 0.30
N PRO A 74 8.15 15.41 0.41
CA PRO A 74 7.98 14.27 1.31
C PRO A 74 7.89 14.67 2.79
N ALA A 75 8.38 15.85 3.18
CA ALA A 75 8.29 16.33 4.56
C ALA A 75 6.85 16.70 4.97
N VAL A 76 5.96 16.93 4.01
CA VAL A 76 4.58 17.35 4.28
C VAL A 76 3.76 16.24 4.93
N ILE A 77 3.93 14.99 4.49
CA ILE A 77 3.12 13.85 4.96
C ILE A 77 3.40 13.53 6.42
N ALA A 78 4.68 13.49 6.79
CA ALA A 78 5.13 13.27 8.17
C ALA A 78 4.47 14.26 9.16
N ASN A 79 4.25 15.49 8.70
CA ASN A 79 3.69 16.57 9.52
C ASN A 79 2.16 16.71 9.41
N ALA A 80 1.55 16.20 8.33
CA ALA A 80 0.14 16.43 8.02
C ALA A 80 -0.83 15.65 8.93
N GLN A 81 -0.42 14.50 9.48
CA GLN A 81 -1.30 13.62 10.28
C GLN A 81 -2.69 13.40 9.63
N GLY A 82 -2.71 13.21 8.31
CA GLY A 82 -3.94 13.06 7.52
C GLY A 82 -4.64 14.34 7.07
N THR A 83 -4.22 15.54 7.48
CA THR A 83 -4.79 16.81 7.00
C THR A 83 -3.69 17.70 6.40
N LEU A 84 -3.75 17.95 5.09
CA LEU A 84 -2.76 18.79 4.39
C LEU A 84 -2.96 20.28 4.71
N PHE A 85 -4.22 20.73 4.68
CA PHE A 85 -4.60 22.07 5.10
C PHE A 85 -6.07 22.11 5.49
N ASP A 86 -6.40 23.00 6.42
CA ASP A 86 -7.75 23.25 6.88
C ASP A 86 -8.08 24.74 6.84
N GLY A 87 -9.09 25.09 6.03
CA GLY A 87 -9.57 26.47 5.91
C GLY A 87 -8.82 27.34 4.90
N LEU A 88 -8.16 26.77 3.89
CA LEU A 88 -7.56 27.53 2.79
C LEU A 88 -8.66 28.31 2.03
N ALA A 89 -8.51 29.62 1.91
CA ALA A 89 -9.49 30.46 1.23
C ALA A 89 -9.18 30.55 -0.27
N ILE A 90 -10.12 30.07 -1.11
CA ILE A 90 -10.07 30.23 -2.57
C ILE A 90 -11.31 31.04 -2.98
N GLY A 91 -11.10 32.32 -3.27
CA GLY A 91 -12.19 33.28 -3.46
C GLY A 91 -13.04 33.42 -2.20
N ALA A 92 -14.35 33.13 -2.30
CA ALA A 92 -15.28 33.15 -1.18
C ALA A 92 -15.50 31.77 -0.53
N THR A 93 -14.79 30.74 -0.99
CA THR A 93 -14.95 29.35 -0.53
C THR A 93 -13.83 29.00 0.44
N ARG A 94 -14.16 28.29 1.52
CA ARG A 94 -13.16 27.67 2.41
C ARG A 94 -12.93 26.24 2.00
N VAL A 95 -11.69 25.81 1.95
CA VAL A 95 -11.31 24.48 1.49
C VAL A 95 -10.48 23.75 2.53
N ARG A 96 -10.73 22.45 2.67
CA ARG A 96 -9.98 21.52 3.50
C ARG A 96 -9.51 20.34 2.66
N ALA A 97 -8.29 19.88 2.85
CA ALA A 97 -7.74 18.70 2.20
C ALA A 97 -7.28 17.67 3.23
N GLU A 98 -7.75 16.45 3.08
CA GLU A 98 -7.39 15.27 3.89
C GLU A 98 -6.65 14.27 3.00
N ILE A 99 -5.74 13.50 3.59
CA ILE A 99 -5.02 12.40 2.92
C ILE A 99 -5.16 11.11 3.74
N ASN A 100 -5.63 10.06 3.10
CA ASN A 100 -5.78 8.73 3.70
C ASN A 100 -4.89 7.74 2.96
N ASP A 101 -4.24 6.84 3.68
CA ASP A 101 -3.55 5.69 3.10
C ASP A 101 -4.55 4.77 2.40
N LEU A 102 -4.30 4.47 1.13
CA LEU A 102 -5.17 3.59 0.34
C LEU A 102 -5.19 2.16 0.87
N THR A 103 -4.12 1.71 1.52
CA THR A 103 -3.97 0.34 2.00
C THR A 103 -4.76 0.10 3.28
N THR A 104 -4.65 1.02 4.23
CA THR A 104 -5.26 0.89 5.56
C THR A 104 -6.60 1.62 5.69
N GLY A 105 -6.86 2.60 4.83
CA GLY A 105 -8.00 3.52 4.95
C GLY A 105 -7.89 4.51 6.12
N LEU A 106 -6.73 4.54 6.80
CA LEU A 106 -6.44 5.43 7.92
C LEU A 106 -5.77 6.73 7.42
N PRO A 107 -5.70 7.78 8.25
CA PRO A 107 -4.89 8.96 7.96
C PRO A 107 -3.47 8.59 7.52
N ALA A 108 -2.99 9.21 6.43
CA ALA A 108 -1.66 8.91 5.92
C ALA A 108 -0.56 9.27 6.94
N ASP A 109 0.46 8.43 6.99
CA ASP A 109 1.63 8.52 7.85
C ASP A 109 2.95 8.41 7.04
N GLU A 110 4.09 8.40 7.72
CA GLU A 110 5.41 8.29 7.10
C GLU A 110 5.64 6.96 6.33
N MET A 111 4.85 5.93 6.64
CA MET A 111 4.95 4.60 6.03
C MET A 111 4.04 4.44 4.81
N THR A 112 3.15 5.40 4.58
CA THR A 112 2.16 5.38 3.51
C THR A 112 2.83 5.49 2.14
N SER A 113 2.56 4.52 1.25
CA SER A 113 3.10 4.48 -0.12
C SER A 113 2.16 5.07 -1.17
N ALA A 114 0.86 5.09 -0.90
CA ALA A 114 -0.16 5.64 -1.79
C ALA A 114 -1.35 6.19 -1.01
N VAL A 115 -1.93 7.28 -1.50
CA VAL A 115 -2.99 8.02 -0.81
C VAL A 115 -4.21 8.28 -1.67
N GLU A 116 -5.36 8.38 -0.98
CA GLU A 116 -6.54 9.10 -1.46
C GLU A 116 -6.50 10.52 -0.89
N ILE A 117 -6.48 11.51 -1.78
CA ILE A 117 -6.62 12.92 -1.42
C ILE A 117 -8.09 13.28 -1.50
N ILE A 118 -8.65 13.80 -0.42
CA ILE A 118 -10.05 14.22 -0.33
C ILE A 118 -10.09 15.71 -0.04
N VAL A 119 -10.55 16.50 -1.01
CA VAL A 119 -10.66 17.95 -0.90
C VAL A 119 -12.12 18.36 -0.82
N ARG A 120 -12.49 19.10 0.23
CA ARG A 120 -13.85 19.60 0.48
C ARG A 120 -13.85 21.12 0.42
N GLY A 121 -14.58 21.68 -0.54
CA GLY A 121 -14.84 23.11 -0.64
C GLY A 121 -16.23 23.46 -0.09
N ASP A 122 -16.31 24.42 0.82
CA ASP A 122 -17.55 24.93 1.42
C ASP A 122 -17.79 26.39 0.99
N ALA A 123 -18.87 26.60 0.23
CA ALA A 123 -19.40 27.91 -0.12
C ALA A 123 -20.72 28.17 0.62
N SER A 124 -20.62 28.71 1.83
CA SER A 124 -21.77 29.12 2.65
C SER A 124 -22.75 27.98 2.96
N GLY A 125 -22.22 26.81 3.36
CA GLY A 125 -22.98 25.60 3.73
C GLY A 125 -23.20 24.63 2.58
N ILE A 126 -22.81 24.98 1.35
CA ILE A 126 -22.81 24.05 0.21
C ILE A 126 -21.41 23.46 0.06
N VAL A 127 -21.30 22.17 0.36
CA VAL A 127 -20.05 21.42 0.26
C VAL A 127 -19.96 20.69 -1.07
N GLN A 128 -18.81 20.77 -1.73
CA GLN A 128 -18.45 19.92 -2.87
C GLN A 128 -17.14 19.19 -2.54
N THR A 129 -17.02 17.96 -3.03
CA THR A 129 -15.83 17.13 -2.81
C THR A 129 -15.15 16.83 -4.12
N ALA A 130 -13.83 16.98 -4.17
CA ALA A 130 -12.95 16.50 -5.22
C ALA A 130 -12.04 15.42 -4.63
N ARG A 131 -11.68 14.41 -5.43
CA ARG A 131 -10.84 13.29 -5.00
C ARG A 131 -9.78 12.99 -6.04
N ALA A 132 -8.60 12.59 -5.59
CA ALA A 132 -7.58 11.97 -6.42
C ALA A 132 -6.94 10.81 -5.66
N VAL A 133 -6.35 9.89 -6.41
CA VAL A 133 -5.49 8.83 -5.87
C VAL A 133 -4.12 8.94 -6.50
N GLY A 134 -3.08 8.62 -5.75
CA GLY A 134 -1.72 8.70 -6.27
C GLY A 134 -0.71 8.04 -5.35
N ARG A 135 0.47 7.76 -5.92
CA ARG A 135 1.64 7.36 -5.15
C ARG A 135 2.32 8.56 -4.53
N ILE A 136 2.92 8.33 -3.38
CA ILE A 136 3.78 9.30 -2.71
C ILE A 136 5.23 8.95 -3.02
N THR A 137 6.04 9.97 -3.28
CA THR A 137 7.50 9.83 -3.28
C THR A 137 7.99 10.05 -1.85
N ARG A 138 8.69 9.09 -1.27
CA ARG A 138 9.29 9.22 0.06
C ARG A 138 10.68 9.86 -0.05
N ALA A 139 11.09 10.58 0.98
CA ALA A 139 12.37 11.29 1.01
C ALA A 139 13.58 10.38 0.73
N ASN A 140 13.49 9.09 1.11
CA ASN A 140 14.57 8.13 0.98
C ASN A 140 14.40 7.16 -0.20
N ASP A 141 13.41 7.33 -1.09
CA ASP A 141 13.20 6.35 -2.18
C ASP A 141 14.39 6.29 -3.16
N SER A 142 15.12 7.40 -3.33
CA SER A 142 16.38 7.43 -4.10
C SER A 142 17.55 6.74 -3.40
N LEU A 143 17.45 6.53 -2.08
CA LEU A 143 18.43 5.80 -1.27
C LEU A 143 18.01 4.35 -1.02
N ARG A 144 17.01 3.85 -1.76
CA ARG A 144 16.49 2.50 -1.59
C ARG A 144 16.37 1.80 -2.92
N ALA A 145 16.70 0.51 -2.92
CA ALA A 145 16.67 -0.33 -4.10
C ALA A 145 15.84 -1.59 -3.85
N ASP A 146 14.90 -1.86 -4.75
CA ASP A 146 14.23 -3.14 -4.84
C ASP A 146 15.09 -4.10 -5.66
N LEU A 147 15.80 -4.97 -4.94
CA LEU A 147 16.71 -5.98 -5.51
C LEU A 147 15.99 -7.30 -5.83
N ASP A 148 14.82 -7.54 -5.23
CA ASP A 148 14.05 -8.75 -5.46
C ASP A 148 13.11 -8.62 -6.67
N CYS A 149 13.05 -7.43 -7.28
CA CYS A 149 12.30 -7.11 -8.49
C CYS A 149 10.77 -7.27 -8.29
N SER A 150 10.26 -6.84 -7.12
CA SER A 150 8.85 -6.94 -6.73
C SER A 150 7.86 -6.19 -7.63
N GLU A 151 8.34 -5.19 -8.37
CA GLU A 151 7.55 -4.38 -9.32
C GLU A 151 7.05 -5.14 -10.57
N PHE A 152 7.57 -6.34 -10.83
CA PHE A 152 7.18 -7.16 -11.98
C PHE A 152 6.25 -8.29 -11.55
N ALA A 153 5.18 -8.49 -12.31
CA ALA A 153 4.27 -9.61 -12.12
C ALA A 153 4.87 -10.94 -12.56
N LEU A 154 5.59 -10.88 -13.68
CA LEU A 154 6.26 -12.01 -14.32
C LEU A 154 7.63 -11.54 -14.80
N LEU A 155 8.69 -12.06 -14.19
CA LEU A 155 10.06 -11.79 -14.65
C LEU A 155 10.79 -13.11 -14.90
N ALA A 156 11.16 -13.35 -16.15
CA ALA A 156 11.94 -14.51 -16.54
C ALA A 156 13.42 -14.17 -16.72
N THR A 157 14.33 -14.96 -16.17
CA THR A 157 15.78 -14.79 -16.40
C THR A 157 16.22 -15.39 -17.74
N ASP A 158 15.49 -16.37 -18.29
CA ASP A 158 15.70 -16.96 -19.62
C ASP A 158 14.47 -16.85 -20.53
N GLN A 159 13.33 -17.44 -20.15
CA GLN A 159 12.18 -17.56 -21.06
C GLN A 159 10.84 -17.40 -20.35
N LEU A 160 9.95 -16.62 -20.95
CA LEU A 160 8.55 -16.46 -20.53
C LEU A 160 7.61 -16.95 -21.64
N SER A 161 6.70 -17.86 -21.32
CA SER A 161 5.68 -18.37 -22.22
C SER A 161 4.29 -18.24 -21.58
N ILE A 162 3.40 -17.48 -22.22
CA ILE A 162 1.99 -17.33 -21.84
C ILE A 162 1.14 -17.97 -22.95
N GLN A 163 0.51 -19.11 -22.67
CA GLN A 163 -0.09 -19.98 -23.68
C GLN A 163 -1.62 -19.88 -23.73
N GLY A 164 -2.20 -20.24 -24.88
CA GLY A 164 -3.64 -20.43 -25.07
C GLY A 164 -4.49 -19.34 -24.43
N ASP A 165 -5.46 -19.70 -23.62
CA ASP A 165 -6.36 -18.79 -22.90
C ASP A 165 -5.85 -18.39 -21.50
N ALA A 166 -4.55 -18.47 -21.24
CA ALA A 166 -3.97 -17.98 -19.99
C ALA A 166 -4.23 -16.48 -19.79
N HIS A 167 -4.38 -16.07 -18.53
CA HIS A 167 -4.65 -14.68 -18.15
C HIS A 167 -3.53 -14.09 -17.31
N VAL A 168 -3.13 -12.86 -17.62
CA VAL A 168 -2.29 -12.02 -16.78
C VAL A 168 -2.97 -10.67 -16.63
N GLY A 169 -3.13 -10.21 -15.40
CA GLY A 169 -3.81 -8.96 -15.13
C GLY A 169 -3.59 -8.46 -13.71
N LEU A 170 -4.31 -7.40 -13.36
CA LEU A 170 -4.26 -6.78 -12.04
C LEU A 170 -5.19 -7.51 -11.07
N TRP A 171 -4.75 -7.74 -9.84
CA TRP A 171 -5.63 -8.19 -8.78
C TRP A 171 -6.55 -7.06 -8.32
N ARG A 172 -7.76 -7.02 -8.87
CA ARG A 172 -8.73 -5.94 -8.68
C ARG A 172 -9.21 -5.75 -7.23
N ALA A 173 -9.04 -6.76 -6.38
CA ALA A 173 -9.37 -6.63 -4.96
C ALA A 173 -8.26 -5.93 -4.17
N SER A 174 -7.02 -5.84 -4.71
CA SER A 174 -5.93 -5.14 -4.05
C SER A 174 -6.27 -3.65 -3.88
N PRO A 175 -6.03 -3.03 -2.71
CA PRO A 175 -6.36 -1.63 -2.46
C PRO A 175 -5.67 -0.68 -3.45
N LEU A 176 -4.44 -1.00 -3.86
CA LEU A 176 -3.69 -0.18 -4.81
C LEU A 176 -4.11 -0.40 -6.27
N SER A 177 -5.05 -1.31 -6.54
CA SER A 177 -5.57 -1.50 -7.90
C SER A 177 -6.30 -0.28 -8.45
N VAL A 178 -6.81 0.59 -7.58
CA VAL A 178 -7.45 1.86 -7.96
C VAL A 178 -6.50 2.79 -8.71
N LEU A 179 -5.18 2.67 -8.48
CA LEU A 179 -4.16 3.44 -9.19
C LEU A 179 -4.11 3.08 -10.69
N SER A 180 -4.66 1.92 -11.08
CA SER A 180 -4.70 1.43 -12.46
C SER A 180 -3.32 1.41 -13.13
N GLU A 181 -2.28 1.15 -12.34
CA GLU A 181 -0.92 0.99 -12.83
C GLU A 181 -0.81 -0.24 -13.73
N ALA A 182 0.04 -0.12 -14.76
CA ALA A 182 0.23 -1.22 -15.69
C ALA A 182 0.97 -2.38 -15.05
N VAL A 183 0.52 -3.60 -15.36
CA VAL A 183 1.14 -4.83 -14.90
C VAL A 183 2.34 -5.15 -15.79
N ARG A 184 3.54 -5.21 -15.20
CA ARG A 184 4.79 -5.38 -15.96
C ARG A 184 5.16 -6.86 -16.08
N PHE A 185 5.54 -7.29 -17.28
CA PHE A 185 6.06 -8.64 -17.51
C PHE A 185 7.15 -8.67 -18.57
N GLY A 186 8.08 -9.61 -18.49
CA GLY A 186 9.07 -9.82 -19.54
C GLY A 186 10.29 -10.63 -19.12
N ALA A 187 11.36 -10.50 -19.90
CA ALA A 187 12.66 -11.10 -19.60
C ALA A 187 13.63 -10.05 -19.03
N VAL A 188 14.60 -10.49 -18.22
CA VAL A 188 15.57 -9.61 -17.52
C VAL A 188 16.41 -8.73 -18.44
N ASN A 189 16.67 -9.16 -19.67
CA ASN A 189 17.41 -8.38 -20.68
C ASN A 189 16.49 -7.53 -21.58
N GLY A 190 15.17 -7.53 -21.33
CA GLY A 190 14.18 -6.83 -22.15
C GLY A 190 14.02 -7.35 -23.58
N SER A 191 14.46 -8.58 -23.88
CA SER A 191 14.39 -9.18 -25.21
C SER A 191 12.99 -9.74 -25.53
N ALA A 192 12.41 -9.26 -26.62
CA ALA A 192 11.16 -9.78 -27.17
C ALA A 192 11.22 -11.26 -27.56
N GLN A 193 12.40 -11.76 -27.92
CA GLN A 193 12.55 -13.13 -28.42
C GLN A 193 12.39 -14.19 -27.31
N GLN A 194 12.60 -13.78 -26.06
CA GLN A 194 12.46 -14.63 -24.88
C GLN A 194 11.04 -14.62 -24.31
N VAL A 195 10.17 -13.76 -24.83
CA VAL A 195 8.79 -13.62 -24.39
C VAL A 195 7.87 -14.13 -25.49
N HIS A 196 7.13 -15.19 -25.21
CA HIS A 196 6.12 -15.73 -26.10
C HIS A 196 4.74 -15.56 -25.49
N VAL A 197 3.88 -14.78 -26.15
CA VAL A 197 2.48 -14.62 -25.77
C VAL A 197 1.61 -15.17 -26.89
N ASP A 198 0.84 -16.21 -26.60
CA ASP A 198 -0.12 -16.76 -27.55
C ASP A 198 -1.19 -15.71 -27.89
N SER A 199 -1.64 -15.71 -29.15
CA SER A 199 -2.70 -14.81 -29.64
C SER A 199 -4.02 -14.89 -28.87
N ARG A 200 -4.30 -16.01 -28.20
CA ARG A 200 -5.50 -16.20 -27.36
C ARG A 200 -5.30 -15.78 -25.91
N ALA A 201 -4.06 -15.52 -25.49
CA ALA A 201 -3.75 -15.16 -24.12
C ALA A 201 -4.24 -13.74 -23.83
N THR A 202 -4.64 -13.50 -22.59
CA THR A 202 -5.23 -12.22 -22.19
C THR A 202 -4.30 -11.48 -21.24
N VAL A 203 -3.62 -10.46 -21.76
CA VAL A 203 -2.66 -9.59 -21.05
C VAL A 203 -3.21 -8.15 -20.94
N HIS A 204 -4.40 -8.00 -20.37
CA HIS A 204 -5.10 -6.72 -20.32
C HIS A 204 -4.52 -5.80 -19.24
N GLY A 205 -4.19 -4.55 -19.61
CA GLY A 205 -3.56 -3.60 -18.70
C GLY A 205 -2.09 -3.95 -18.40
N CYS A 206 -1.47 -4.79 -19.23
CA CYS A 206 -0.08 -5.18 -19.08
C CYS A 206 0.84 -4.43 -20.05
N VAL A 207 2.08 -4.25 -19.63
CA VAL A 207 3.19 -3.71 -20.43
C VAL A 207 4.33 -4.72 -20.47
N GLU A 208 4.95 -4.88 -21.63
CA GLU A 208 6.07 -5.79 -21.85
C GLU A 208 7.40 -5.07 -21.67
N LEU A 209 8.35 -5.70 -20.96
CA LEU A 209 9.70 -5.17 -20.82
C LEU A 209 10.42 -5.12 -22.18
N ARG A 210 11.04 -3.98 -22.45
CA ARG A 210 11.84 -3.76 -23.66
C ARG A 210 13.16 -3.11 -23.29
N HIS A 211 14.25 -3.63 -23.85
CA HIS A 211 15.54 -2.97 -23.73
C HIS A 211 15.51 -1.64 -24.49
N SER A 212 15.41 -0.54 -23.75
CA SER A 212 15.29 0.81 -24.29
C SER A 212 15.63 1.84 -23.21
N ALA A 213 16.08 3.02 -23.62
CA ALA A 213 16.32 4.12 -22.70
C ALA A 213 15.00 4.60 -22.08
N PHE A 214 15.07 5.13 -20.85
CA PHE A 214 13.92 5.80 -20.27
C PHE A 214 13.48 6.98 -21.13
N ALA A 215 12.17 7.14 -21.26
CA ALA A 215 11.55 8.30 -21.85
C ALA A 215 12.11 9.60 -21.20
N PRO A 216 12.62 10.55 -22.01
CA PRO A 216 13.17 11.80 -21.48
C PRO A 216 12.08 12.78 -21.06
N ARG A 217 10.84 12.60 -21.54
CA ARG A 217 9.66 13.42 -21.22
C ARG A 217 8.47 12.53 -20.86
N ALA A 218 7.51 13.11 -20.14
CA ALA A 218 6.28 12.42 -19.78
C ALA A 218 5.45 12.00 -21.00
N GLU A 219 5.38 12.83 -22.04
CA GLU A 219 4.67 12.50 -23.29
C GLU A 219 5.23 11.25 -23.97
N ASP A 220 6.56 11.11 -24.00
CA ASP A 220 7.23 9.93 -24.57
C ASP A 220 6.96 8.68 -23.70
N ALA A 221 6.87 8.86 -22.37
CA ALA A 221 6.53 7.76 -21.44
C ALA A 221 5.06 7.30 -21.61
N ASP A 222 4.15 8.24 -21.88
CA ASP A 222 2.75 7.94 -22.17
C ASP A 222 2.60 7.22 -23.53
N GLU A 223 3.43 7.56 -24.52
CA GLU A 223 3.51 6.85 -25.80
C GLU A 223 4.01 5.41 -25.62
N ASP A 224 5.10 5.21 -24.88
CA ASP A 224 5.59 3.87 -24.51
C ASP A 224 4.50 3.04 -23.83
N LEU A 225 3.79 3.63 -22.86
CA LEU A 225 2.69 2.98 -22.15
C LEU A 225 1.52 2.63 -23.10
N ALA A 226 1.17 3.52 -24.02
CA ALA A 226 0.14 3.29 -25.02
C ALA A 226 0.51 2.14 -25.98
N ASP A 227 1.79 2.03 -26.32
CA ASP A 227 2.37 0.92 -27.10
C ASP A 227 2.58 -0.36 -26.28
N LYS A 228 2.20 -0.33 -24.99
CA LYS A 228 2.33 -1.42 -24.02
C LYS A 228 3.78 -1.82 -23.77
N ILE A 229 4.67 -0.84 -23.73
CA ILE A 229 6.09 -1.02 -23.52
C ILE A 229 6.48 -0.47 -22.15
N CYS A 230 7.34 -1.20 -21.45
CA CYS A 230 8.06 -0.71 -20.28
C CYS A 230 9.56 -0.69 -20.62
N PRO A 231 10.15 0.50 -20.84
CA PRO A 231 11.55 0.62 -21.22
C PRO A 231 12.46 0.33 -20.01
N ILE A 232 13.46 -0.53 -20.22
CA ILE A 232 14.51 -0.84 -19.25
C ILE A 232 15.89 -0.60 -19.91
N PRO A 233 16.69 0.38 -19.46
CA PRO A 233 17.93 0.77 -20.14
C PRO A 233 19.09 -0.24 -20.06
N ALA A 234 19.01 -1.22 -19.17
CA ALA A 234 20.08 -2.15 -18.89
C ALA A 234 19.53 -3.52 -18.49
N ASP A 235 20.33 -4.57 -18.65
CA ASP A 235 19.94 -5.89 -18.16
C ASP A 235 19.72 -5.83 -16.65
N ILE A 236 18.55 -6.35 -16.23
CA ILE A 236 18.15 -6.48 -14.83
C ILE A 236 19.05 -7.53 -14.20
N HIS A 237 19.81 -7.10 -13.20
CA HIS A 237 20.55 -8.02 -12.35
C HIS A 237 19.59 -8.63 -11.34
N VAL A 238 19.48 -9.95 -11.35
CA VAL A 238 18.63 -10.71 -10.43
C VAL A 238 19.55 -11.54 -9.56
N PRO A 239 19.67 -11.22 -8.26
CA PRO A 239 20.45 -12.03 -7.33
C PRO A 239 19.93 -13.47 -7.21
N ASP A 240 20.77 -14.38 -6.73
CA ASP A 240 20.35 -15.71 -6.39
C ASP A 240 19.44 -15.72 -5.16
N ALA A 241 18.56 -16.73 -5.10
CA ALA A 241 17.74 -16.96 -3.92
C ALA A 241 18.64 -17.29 -2.70
N PRO A 242 18.24 -16.88 -1.48
CA PRO A 242 19.05 -17.09 -0.30
C PRO A 242 19.20 -18.59 -0.02
N THR A 243 20.45 -19.03 0.13
CA THR A 243 20.76 -20.40 0.59
C THR A 243 21.01 -20.40 2.11
N PRO A 244 20.28 -21.20 2.89
CA PRO A 244 20.45 -21.26 4.33
C PRO A 244 21.83 -21.82 4.70
N ALA A 245 22.39 -21.33 5.82
CA ALA A 245 23.64 -21.85 6.35
C ALA A 245 23.53 -23.36 6.67
N SER A 246 24.66 -24.07 6.54
CA SER A 246 24.74 -25.51 6.83
C SER A 246 24.66 -25.78 8.34
N GLN A 247 23.49 -25.69 8.95
CA GLN A 247 23.26 -26.25 10.28
C GLN A 247 22.03 -27.15 10.27
N ILE A 248 22.25 -28.41 10.62
CA ILE A 248 21.20 -29.30 11.15
C ILE A 248 21.58 -29.49 12.62
N ASN A 249 20.68 -29.06 13.50
CA ASN A 249 20.90 -28.95 14.93
C ASN A 249 21.20 -30.32 15.58
N GLN A 250 21.91 -30.36 16.71
CA GLN A 250 22.24 -31.62 17.40
C GLN A 250 21.01 -32.33 17.99
N ASP A 251 19.92 -31.59 18.23
CA ASP A 251 18.65 -32.11 18.75
C ASP A 251 17.63 -32.50 17.65
N ALA A 252 18.08 -32.62 16.39
CA ALA A 252 17.20 -32.89 15.26
C ALA A 252 16.61 -34.31 15.28
N VAL A 253 15.30 -34.41 15.04
CA VAL A 253 14.58 -35.69 15.00
C VAL A 253 14.66 -36.31 13.60
N ALA A 254 14.63 -37.64 13.49
CA ALA A 254 14.71 -38.31 12.19
C ALA A 254 13.52 -38.01 11.26
N THR A 255 12.31 -37.91 11.81
CA THR A 255 11.09 -37.55 11.07
C THR A 255 10.15 -36.84 12.03
N LEU A 256 9.51 -35.76 11.57
CA LEU A 256 8.60 -34.97 12.40
C LEU A 256 7.19 -34.99 11.80
N ALA A 257 6.20 -35.39 12.60
CA ALA A 257 4.80 -35.24 12.24
C ALA A 257 4.23 -34.01 12.95
N LEU A 258 3.68 -33.07 12.19
CA LEU A 258 3.05 -31.86 12.72
C LEU A 258 1.54 -32.08 12.83
N ASP A 259 1.04 -32.10 14.06
CA ASP A 259 -0.39 -32.14 14.39
C ASP A 259 -0.60 -31.37 15.70
N GLY A 260 -1.49 -30.38 15.69
CA GLY A 260 -1.70 -29.47 16.80
C GLY A 260 -0.82 -28.21 16.75
N LEU A 261 -0.39 -27.74 17.92
CA LEU A 261 0.22 -26.42 18.08
C LEU A 261 1.76 -26.47 18.05
N LEU A 262 2.36 -25.63 17.22
CA LEU A 262 3.80 -25.37 17.16
C LEU A 262 4.07 -23.93 17.60
N THR A 263 4.86 -23.74 18.65
CA THR A 263 5.21 -22.40 19.21
C THR A 263 6.72 -22.20 19.40
N HIS A 264 7.52 -23.15 18.93
CA HIS A 264 8.97 -23.13 19.07
C HIS A 264 9.60 -23.72 17.80
N ASP A 265 10.85 -23.36 17.55
CA ASP A 265 11.63 -23.90 16.45
C ASP A 265 11.66 -25.44 16.49
N ALA A 266 11.62 -26.04 15.30
CA ALA A 266 11.68 -27.48 15.13
C ALA A 266 12.65 -27.84 14.02
N THR A 267 13.44 -28.89 14.24
CA THR A 267 14.41 -29.38 13.27
C THR A 267 14.25 -30.87 13.05
N ALA A 268 14.20 -31.29 11.79
CA ALA A 268 14.20 -32.69 11.39
C ALA A 268 15.37 -32.98 10.44
N ILE A 269 16.08 -34.09 10.66
CA ILE A 269 17.14 -34.57 9.75
C ILE A 269 16.53 -35.16 8.48
N GLY A 270 15.41 -35.87 8.62
CA GLY A 270 14.65 -36.44 7.50
C GLY A 270 13.39 -35.64 7.22
N ASP A 271 12.31 -36.36 6.91
CA ASP A 271 11.09 -35.75 6.41
C ASP A 271 10.27 -35.07 7.52
N VAL A 272 9.59 -34.00 7.17
CA VAL A 272 8.51 -33.41 7.97
C VAL A 272 7.19 -33.64 7.25
N ARG A 273 6.15 -34.00 8.00
CA ARG A 273 4.83 -34.29 7.44
C ARG A 273 3.74 -33.66 8.28
N VAL A 274 2.81 -32.95 7.64
CA VAL A 274 1.49 -32.65 8.20
C VAL A 274 0.57 -33.78 7.73
N PRO A 275 0.16 -34.73 8.60
CA PRO A 275 -0.55 -35.92 8.16
C PRO A 275 -1.91 -35.60 7.55
N ALA A 276 -2.44 -36.54 6.75
CA ALA A 276 -3.75 -36.38 6.13
C ALA A 276 -4.83 -36.05 7.17
N ARG A 277 -5.60 -34.98 6.91
CA ARG A 277 -6.67 -34.46 7.80
C ARG A 277 -6.19 -33.95 9.16
N ALA A 278 -4.89 -33.85 9.39
CA ALA A 278 -4.36 -33.17 10.57
C ALA A 278 -4.55 -31.66 10.47
N ALA A 279 -4.54 -30.99 11.61
CA ALA A 279 -4.57 -29.54 11.70
C ALA A 279 -3.37 -29.08 12.53
N ALA A 280 -2.41 -28.44 11.87
CA ALA A 280 -1.27 -27.82 12.53
C ALA A 280 -1.47 -26.30 12.60
N THR A 281 -1.22 -25.70 13.76
CA THR A 281 -1.22 -24.25 13.95
C THR A 281 0.15 -23.80 14.40
N VAL A 282 0.72 -22.80 13.75
CA VAL A 282 1.96 -22.14 14.17
C VAL A 282 1.62 -20.80 14.81
N ARG A 283 2.11 -20.60 16.04
CA ARG A 283 2.06 -19.33 16.75
C ARG A 283 3.47 -18.82 17.00
N ASP A 284 3.58 -17.50 17.18
CA ASP A 284 4.85 -16.80 17.40
C ASP A 284 5.81 -16.91 16.19
N ALA A 285 7.06 -16.48 16.36
CA ALA A 285 8.09 -16.63 15.35
C ALA A 285 8.72 -18.03 15.48
N VAL A 286 8.58 -18.85 14.45
CA VAL A 286 9.02 -20.25 14.42
C VAL A 286 9.80 -20.53 13.15
N THR A 287 10.96 -21.18 13.31
CA THR A 287 11.73 -21.78 12.23
C THR A 287 11.51 -23.29 12.21
N LEU A 288 11.04 -23.80 11.08
CA LEU A 288 10.94 -25.22 10.79
C LEU A 288 12.05 -25.60 9.80
N ASP A 289 13.09 -26.27 10.30
CA ASP A 289 14.24 -26.69 9.49
C ASP A 289 14.17 -28.18 9.13
N VAL A 290 14.05 -28.46 7.83
CA VAL A 290 13.77 -29.78 7.26
C VAL A 290 14.95 -30.25 6.42
N GLY A 291 15.63 -31.30 6.89
CA GLY A 291 16.74 -31.94 6.18
C GLY A 291 16.30 -32.83 5.01
N GLY A 292 15.10 -33.42 5.10
CA GLY A 292 14.48 -34.22 4.04
C GLY A 292 13.39 -33.45 3.29
N ASN A 293 12.29 -34.13 3.01
CA ASN A 293 11.14 -33.58 2.29
C ASN A 293 10.09 -33.03 3.25
N LEU A 294 9.33 -32.03 2.80
CA LEU A 294 8.14 -31.54 3.48
C LEU A 294 6.87 -32.00 2.77
N TRP A 295 6.02 -32.73 3.47
CA TRP A 295 4.76 -33.27 2.96
C TRP A 295 3.58 -32.64 3.69
N LEU A 296 2.70 -31.96 2.96
CA LEU A 296 1.37 -31.59 3.44
C LEU A 296 0.36 -32.47 2.73
N ASP A 297 -0.16 -33.45 3.46
CA ASP A 297 -1.02 -34.47 2.90
C ASP A 297 -2.45 -33.98 2.63
N ARG A 298 -3.16 -34.75 1.81
CA ARG A 298 -4.57 -34.56 1.50
C ARG A 298 -5.45 -34.21 2.69
N GLY A 299 -6.13 -33.07 2.55
CA GLY A 299 -7.11 -32.56 3.50
C GLY A 299 -6.50 -32.07 4.81
N CYS A 300 -5.17 -31.98 4.93
CA CYS A 300 -4.56 -31.34 6.08
C CYS A 300 -4.70 -29.82 6.01
N ARG A 301 -4.59 -29.18 7.17
CA ARG A 301 -4.55 -27.73 7.31
C ARG A 301 -3.33 -27.30 8.10
N LEU A 302 -2.61 -26.32 7.57
CA LEU A 302 -1.56 -25.59 8.27
C LEU A 302 -1.99 -24.13 8.43
N THR A 303 -2.28 -23.70 9.66
CA THR A 303 -2.61 -22.31 9.97
C THR A 303 -1.40 -21.61 10.56
N VAL A 304 -1.06 -20.44 10.02
CA VAL A 304 0.09 -19.63 10.47
C VAL A 304 -0.44 -18.33 11.09
N GLU A 305 -0.40 -18.23 12.42
CA GLU A 305 -0.85 -17.05 13.17
C GLU A 305 0.28 -16.06 13.46
N GLY A 306 1.51 -16.58 13.62
CA GLY A 306 2.74 -15.80 13.79
C GLY A 306 3.62 -15.78 12.52
N ALA A 307 4.94 -15.77 12.67
CA ALA A 307 5.88 -15.78 11.56
C ALA A 307 6.49 -17.18 11.40
N LEU A 308 6.24 -17.86 10.29
CA LEU A 308 6.80 -19.18 10.00
C LEU A 308 7.87 -19.08 8.91
N LEU A 309 9.11 -19.42 9.26
CA LEU A 309 10.18 -19.69 8.30
C LEU A 309 10.31 -21.20 8.12
N VAL A 310 10.12 -21.69 6.90
CA VAL A 310 10.29 -23.10 6.55
C VAL A 310 11.51 -23.24 5.67
N ILE A 311 12.50 -24.01 6.12
CA ILE A 311 13.71 -24.32 5.35
C ILE A 311 13.64 -25.79 4.94
N VAL A 312 13.65 -26.09 3.64
CA VAL A 312 13.53 -27.47 3.13
C VAL A 312 14.66 -27.79 2.18
N ARG A 313 15.47 -28.80 2.54
CA ARG A 313 16.60 -29.27 1.72
C ARG A 313 16.19 -30.29 0.65
N GLY A 314 15.09 -31.02 0.87
CA GLY A 314 14.47 -31.89 -0.13
C GLY A 314 13.32 -31.24 -0.86
N ASN A 315 12.35 -32.05 -1.29
CA ASN A 315 11.19 -31.60 -2.03
C ASN A 315 10.06 -31.14 -1.09
N ILE A 316 9.22 -30.23 -1.58
CA ILE A 316 8.00 -29.79 -0.92
C ILE A 316 6.80 -30.25 -1.73
N VAL A 317 5.87 -30.95 -1.08
CA VAL A 317 4.65 -31.44 -1.71
C VAL A 317 3.43 -30.98 -0.93
N PHE A 318 2.59 -30.20 -1.59
CA PHE A 318 1.26 -29.81 -1.15
C PHE A 318 0.24 -30.64 -1.94
N ASP A 319 -0.31 -31.72 -1.35
CA ASP A 319 -1.36 -32.54 -1.97
C ASP A 319 -2.71 -32.20 -1.34
N ALA A 320 -3.60 -31.58 -2.10
CA ALA A 320 -4.98 -31.37 -1.70
C ALA A 320 -5.15 -30.76 -0.29
N CYS A 321 -4.27 -29.84 0.09
CA CYS A 321 -4.18 -29.25 1.43
C CYS A 321 -4.50 -27.75 1.44
N ASP A 322 -4.61 -27.18 2.64
CA ASP A 322 -4.79 -25.75 2.87
C ASP A 322 -3.69 -25.20 3.79
N VAL A 323 -2.97 -24.18 3.33
CA VAL A 323 -2.03 -23.37 4.11
C VAL A 323 -2.62 -21.97 4.23
N GLU A 324 -2.97 -21.58 5.45
CA GLU A 324 -3.74 -20.37 5.74
C GLU A 324 -2.97 -19.45 6.69
N VAL A 325 -2.68 -18.22 6.23
CA VAL A 325 -1.88 -17.27 7.01
C VAL A 325 -2.80 -16.15 7.56
N SER A 326 -2.94 -16.09 8.89
CA SER A 326 -3.72 -15.09 9.64
C SER A 326 -3.34 -13.66 9.25
N PRO A 327 -4.22 -12.63 9.25
CA PRO A 327 -3.87 -11.24 8.92
C PRO A 327 -2.58 -10.68 9.54
N THR A 328 -2.19 -11.15 10.73
CA THR A 328 -0.97 -10.74 11.45
C THR A 328 0.25 -11.63 11.21
N GLY A 329 0.06 -12.79 10.59
CA GLY A 329 1.11 -13.79 10.38
C GLY A 329 1.87 -13.65 9.06
N SER A 330 2.93 -14.41 8.90
CA SER A 330 3.75 -14.47 7.69
C SER A 330 4.29 -15.87 7.44
N LEU A 331 4.49 -16.21 6.17
CA LEU A 331 5.05 -17.49 5.74
C LEU A 331 6.20 -17.22 4.77
N THR A 332 7.40 -17.66 5.14
CA THR A 332 8.56 -17.69 4.26
C THR A 332 9.00 -19.12 4.06
N ILE A 333 9.16 -19.55 2.81
CA ILE A 333 9.65 -20.88 2.44
C ILE A 333 10.97 -20.72 1.71
N LEU A 334 12.03 -21.36 2.19
CA LEU A 334 13.31 -21.52 1.51
C LEU A 334 13.41 -22.97 1.02
N ALA A 335 13.20 -23.18 -0.27
CA ALA A 335 13.25 -24.51 -0.89
C ALA A 335 14.56 -24.71 -1.65
N MET A 336 15.20 -25.86 -1.43
CA MET A 336 16.39 -26.29 -2.17
C MET A 336 16.10 -27.48 -3.11
N GLY A 337 14.88 -28.01 -3.08
CA GLY A 337 14.38 -29.03 -4.00
C GLY A 337 13.11 -28.58 -4.73
N ASP A 338 12.46 -29.52 -5.41
CA ASP A 338 11.26 -29.25 -6.19
C ASP A 338 10.06 -28.91 -5.29
N ILE A 339 9.22 -27.98 -5.73
CA ILE A 339 7.93 -27.66 -5.12
C ILE A 339 6.82 -28.15 -6.05
N THR A 340 5.92 -28.98 -5.52
CA THR A 340 4.70 -29.38 -6.22
C THR A 340 3.48 -29.03 -5.37
N ALA A 341 2.59 -28.24 -5.94
CA ALA A 341 1.26 -27.95 -5.41
C ALA A 341 0.20 -28.56 -6.33
N ASP A 342 -0.45 -29.62 -5.87
CA ASP A 342 -1.57 -30.27 -6.52
C ASP A 342 -2.83 -29.97 -5.73
N SER A 343 -3.78 -29.28 -6.37
CA SER A 343 -5.05 -28.94 -5.74
C SER A 343 -4.80 -28.32 -4.36
N ALA A 344 -3.86 -27.40 -4.21
CA ALA A 344 -3.52 -26.80 -2.92
C ALA A 344 -4.06 -25.36 -2.82
N TYR A 345 -4.34 -24.90 -1.61
CA TYR A 345 -4.55 -23.48 -1.32
C TYR A 345 -3.42 -22.99 -0.43
N ILE A 346 -2.74 -21.92 -0.82
CA ILE A 346 -1.72 -21.25 -0.03
C ILE A 346 -2.06 -19.75 -0.06
N GLY A 347 -2.56 -19.20 1.03
CA GLY A 347 -3.06 -17.83 1.04
C GLY A 347 -3.46 -17.34 2.42
N GLY A 348 -4.14 -16.20 2.47
CA GLY A 348 -4.67 -15.67 3.72
C GLY A 348 -5.79 -16.53 4.29
N LEU A 349 -6.03 -16.35 5.59
CA LEU A 349 -7.10 -17.02 6.32
C LEU A 349 -8.46 -16.70 5.70
N ARG A 350 -9.21 -17.73 5.30
CA ARG A 350 -10.55 -17.59 4.72
C ARG A 350 -11.59 -17.50 5.83
N SER A 351 -12.55 -16.59 5.68
CA SER A 351 -13.71 -16.48 6.57
C SER A 351 -14.66 -17.67 6.42
N ASP A 352 -14.77 -18.21 5.21
CA ASP A 352 -15.58 -19.37 4.90
C ASP A 352 -14.79 -20.35 4.01
N MET A 353 -14.75 -21.62 4.41
CA MET A 353 -14.12 -22.68 3.61
C MET A 353 -14.86 -22.94 2.29
N ALA A 354 -16.13 -22.52 2.20
CA ALA A 354 -16.93 -22.57 0.98
C ALA A 354 -16.64 -21.41 0.02
N GLU A 355 -15.88 -20.37 0.42
CA GLU A 355 -15.36 -19.34 -0.51
C GLU A 355 -14.45 -19.96 -1.59
N GLY A 356 -14.12 -21.24 -1.46
CA GLY A 356 -13.51 -22.04 -2.52
C GLY A 356 -12.12 -21.55 -2.88
N ARG A 357 -11.58 -22.14 -3.95
CA ARG A 357 -10.33 -21.71 -4.57
C ARG A 357 -10.72 -20.88 -5.77
N ASP A 358 -10.68 -19.56 -5.60
CA ASP A 358 -11.05 -18.66 -6.68
C ASP A 358 -9.87 -18.45 -7.63
N ALA A 359 -9.98 -19.00 -8.84
CA ALA A 359 -9.04 -18.79 -9.94
C ALA A 359 -9.53 -17.73 -10.96
N SER A 360 -10.66 -17.07 -10.71
CA SER A 360 -11.32 -16.15 -11.65
C SER A 360 -10.83 -14.70 -11.59
N GLY A 361 -10.00 -14.35 -10.60
CA GLY A 361 -9.58 -12.97 -10.34
C GLY A 361 -10.46 -12.21 -9.35
N GLY A 362 -11.56 -12.82 -8.91
CA GLY A 362 -12.48 -12.28 -7.91
C GLY A 362 -12.06 -12.50 -6.45
N ALA A 363 -10.90 -13.14 -6.22
CA ALA A 363 -10.50 -13.53 -4.87
C ALA A 363 -10.39 -12.30 -3.98
N LEU A 364 -10.94 -12.41 -2.76
CA LEU A 364 -10.84 -11.36 -1.75
C LEU A 364 -9.37 -11.07 -1.42
N TYR A 365 -9.06 -9.78 -1.26
CA TYR A 365 -7.76 -9.32 -0.81
C TYR A 365 -7.58 -9.63 0.67
N ASP A 366 -6.55 -10.40 1.00
CA ASP A 366 -6.30 -11.01 2.31
C ASP A 366 -5.00 -10.49 2.93
N HIS A 367 -4.87 -9.16 2.91
CA HIS A 367 -3.73 -8.41 3.43
C HIS A 367 -2.45 -8.50 2.58
N GLY A 368 -2.59 -8.94 1.32
CA GLY A 368 -1.58 -8.81 0.28
C GLY A 368 -0.68 -10.02 0.10
N ALA A 369 -0.14 -10.15 -1.10
CA ALA A 369 0.75 -11.25 -1.49
C ALA A 369 2.12 -11.18 -0.78
N SER A 370 2.48 -10.03 -0.20
CA SER A 370 3.75 -9.81 0.51
C SER A 370 3.94 -10.69 1.75
N ARG A 371 2.88 -11.31 2.27
CA ARG A 371 2.93 -12.10 3.50
C ARG A 371 3.37 -13.55 3.29
N ILE A 372 3.37 -14.01 2.04
CA ILE A 372 3.74 -15.37 1.65
C ILE A 372 4.84 -15.28 0.59
N SER A 373 6.05 -15.71 0.96
CA SER A 373 7.22 -15.66 0.09
C SER A 373 7.84 -17.04 -0.05
N ILE A 374 8.05 -17.46 -1.29
CA ILE A 374 8.66 -18.74 -1.62
C ILE A 374 9.93 -18.47 -2.40
N PHE A 375 11.07 -18.71 -1.76
CA PHE A 375 12.39 -18.66 -2.38
C PHE A 375 12.81 -20.06 -2.80
N VAL A 376 13.28 -20.21 -4.03
CA VAL A 376 13.74 -21.50 -4.56
C VAL A 376 15.16 -21.35 -5.08
N SER A 377 16.07 -22.12 -4.49
CA SER A 377 17.50 -22.10 -4.80
C SER A 377 17.85 -23.17 -5.83
N GLY A 378 18.68 -22.82 -6.81
CA GLY A 378 19.17 -23.74 -7.85
C GLY A 378 18.19 -23.99 -8.99
N ASP A 379 18.59 -24.86 -9.92
CA ASP A 379 17.80 -25.30 -11.07
C ASP A 379 16.76 -26.35 -10.67
N GLN A 380 15.74 -25.91 -9.91
CA GLN A 380 14.63 -26.74 -9.43
C GLN A 380 13.36 -26.51 -10.26
N ARG A 381 12.28 -27.19 -9.89
CA ARG A 381 10.94 -26.98 -10.44
C ARG A 381 9.96 -26.47 -9.39
N VAL A 382 9.16 -25.48 -9.77
CA VAL A 382 7.92 -25.10 -9.08
C VAL A 382 6.75 -25.44 -9.99
N LEU A 383 5.88 -26.35 -9.55
CA LEU A 383 4.68 -26.75 -10.29
C LEU A 383 3.42 -26.44 -9.48
N LEU A 384 2.53 -25.61 -10.02
CA LEU A 384 1.18 -25.41 -9.50
C LEU A 384 0.18 -26.01 -10.48
N THR A 385 -0.59 -27.01 -10.03
CA THR A 385 -1.50 -27.76 -10.90
C THR A 385 -2.83 -28.10 -10.22
N GLN A 386 -3.77 -28.62 -11.01
CA GLN A 386 -5.10 -29.10 -10.60
C GLN A 386 -5.91 -28.06 -9.81
N GLY A 387 -5.95 -26.82 -10.28
CA GLY A 387 -6.69 -25.74 -9.60
C GLY A 387 -6.05 -25.30 -8.29
N SER A 388 -4.72 -25.37 -8.20
CA SER A 388 -3.99 -24.80 -7.07
C SER A 388 -4.09 -23.28 -7.07
N VAL A 389 -4.23 -22.69 -5.90
CA VAL A 389 -4.25 -21.23 -5.74
C VAL A 389 -3.17 -20.82 -4.75
N LEU A 390 -2.27 -19.95 -5.22
CA LEU A 390 -1.25 -19.31 -4.40
C LEU A 390 -1.54 -17.81 -4.35
N LYS A 391 -1.66 -17.25 -3.16
CA LYS A 391 -1.70 -15.80 -2.94
C LYS A 391 -0.39 -15.40 -2.25
N GLY A 392 0.61 -15.05 -3.05
CA GLY A 392 1.97 -14.93 -2.58
C GLY A 392 2.95 -14.63 -3.70
N GLN A 393 4.23 -14.71 -3.38
CA GLN A 393 5.32 -14.42 -4.29
C GLN A 393 6.23 -15.63 -4.41
N VAL A 394 6.66 -15.93 -5.64
CA VAL A 394 7.70 -16.94 -5.91
C VAL A 394 8.92 -16.24 -6.48
N TYR A 395 10.05 -16.40 -5.80
CA TYR A 395 11.36 -15.90 -6.23
C TYR A 395 12.28 -17.09 -6.48
N ALA A 396 12.49 -17.42 -7.75
CA ALA A 396 13.17 -18.63 -8.17
C ALA A 396 14.07 -18.40 -9.40
N PRO A 397 15.09 -17.52 -9.29
CA PRO A 397 15.83 -16.97 -10.45
C PRO A 397 16.47 -18.02 -11.35
N GLN A 398 16.78 -19.21 -10.81
CA GLN A 398 17.37 -20.33 -11.54
C GLN A 398 16.37 -21.46 -11.83
N ALA A 399 15.19 -21.46 -11.22
CA ALA A 399 14.23 -22.56 -11.30
C ALA A 399 13.22 -22.35 -12.43
N ARG A 400 12.67 -23.45 -12.95
CA ARG A 400 11.50 -23.40 -13.84
C ARG A 400 10.20 -23.34 -13.04
N ILE A 401 9.25 -22.55 -13.51
CA ILE A 401 7.92 -22.39 -12.91
C ILE A 401 6.87 -22.75 -13.96
N ASP A 402 6.06 -23.77 -13.67
CA ASP A 402 4.95 -24.21 -14.51
C ASP A 402 3.61 -24.03 -13.78
N LEU A 403 2.67 -23.32 -14.39
CA LEU A 403 1.30 -23.22 -13.93
C LEU A 403 0.41 -24.00 -14.90
N GLU A 404 -0.31 -24.99 -14.38
CA GLU A 404 -1.14 -25.91 -15.15
C GLU A 404 -2.57 -26.03 -14.61
N LEU A 405 -3.46 -26.56 -15.45
CA LEU A 405 -4.78 -27.10 -15.07
C LEU A 405 -5.61 -26.17 -14.17
N ARG A 406 -5.87 -24.94 -14.65
CA ARG A 406 -6.72 -23.94 -13.97
C ARG A 406 -6.20 -23.44 -12.62
N SER A 407 -4.90 -23.51 -12.41
CA SER A 407 -4.26 -22.91 -11.24
C SER A 407 -4.22 -21.38 -11.36
N ALA A 408 -4.15 -20.69 -10.22
CA ALA A 408 -4.03 -19.25 -10.19
C ALA A 408 -2.99 -18.75 -9.17
N VAL A 409 -2.32 -17.66 -9.52
CA VAL A 409 -1.42 -16.92 -8.62
C VAL A 409 -1.93 -15.51 -8.43
N TYR A 410 -2.06 -15.07 -7.18
CA TYR A 410 -2.32 -13.67 -6.81
C TYR A 410 -1.07 -13.11 -6.14
N GLY A 411 -0.32 -12.27 -6.85
CA GLY A 411 1.02 -11.83 -6.46
C GLY A 411 1.96 -11.84 -7.66
N ARG A 412 3.15 -12.42 -7.53
CA ARG A 412 4.16 -12.38 -8.60
C ARG A 412 4.95 -13.68 -8.74
N LEU A 413 5.54 -13.86 -9.91
CA LEU A 413 6.49 -14.94 -10.19
C LEU A 413 7.76 -14.39 -10.82
N LEU A 414 8.89 -14.77 -10.25
CA LEU A 414 10.21 -14.60 -10.83
C LEU A 414 10.85 -15.99 -10.98
N GLY A 415 11.28 -16.32 -12.19
CA GLY A 415 11.75 -17.67 -12.55
C GLY A 415 12.83 -17.65 -13.63
N ASN A 416 13.56 -18.75 -13.82
CA ASN A 416 14.39 -18.93 -15.01
C ASN A 416 13.53 -19.06 -16.26
N ARG A 417 12.66 -20.08 -16.24
CA ARG A 417 11.65 -20.30 -17.25
C ARG A 417 10.28 -20.27 -16.60
N ILE A 418 9.38 -19.43 -17.10
CA ILE A 418 8.00 -19.36 -16.63
C ILE A 418 7.06 -19.79 -17.75
N THR A 419 6.25 -20.82 -17.49
CA THR A 419 5.22 -21.30 -18.42
C THR A 419 3.85 -21.18 -17.77
N LEU A 420 3.02 -20.30 -18.33
CA LEU A 420 1.59 -20.24 -18.02
C LEU A 420 0.83 -21.03 -19.08
N HIS A 421 0.34 -22.22 -18.72
CA HIS A 421 -0.41 -23.08 -19.64
C HIS A 421 -1.86 -22.60 -19.83
N GLU A 422 -2.56 -23.22 -20.75
CA GLU A 422 -3.97 -22.92 -21.04
C GLU A 422 -4.85 -22.99 -19.76
N GLY A 423 -5.75 -22.02 -19.62
CA GLY A 423 -6.73 -21.92 -18.55
C GLY A 423 -6.20 -21.47 -17.19
N VAL A 424 -4.93 -21.10 -17.07
CA VAL A 424 -4.36 -20.58 -15.80
C VAL A 424 -4.40 -19.06 -15.74
N ALA A 425 -4.27 -18.50 -14.53
CA ALA A 425 -4.31 -17.06 -14.35
C ALA A 425 -3.24 -16.54 -13.38
N LEU A 426 -2.69 -15.36 -13.65
CA LEU A 426 -1.91 -14.58 -12.72
C LEU A 426 -2.52 -13.19 -12.53
N PHE A 427 -2.71 -12.80 -11.28
CA PHE A 427 -3.24 -11.52 -10.88
C PHE A 427 -2.19 -10.79 -10.03
N TYR A 428 -1.58 -9.75 -10.58
CA TYR A 428 -0.54 -8.99 -9.90
C TYR A 428 -1.09 -8.18 -8.73
N ASP A 429 -0.38 -8.21 -7.60
CA ASP A 429 -0.68 -7.35 -6.46
C ASP A 429 0.14 -6.05 -6.55
N PRO A 430 -0.47 -4.89 -6.89
CA PRO A 430 0.23 -3.61 -6.99
C PRO A 430 0.80 -3.10 -5.66
N ALA A 431 0.41 -3.70 -4.52
CA ALA A 431 1.02 -3.43 -3.22
C ALA A 431 2.47 -3.93 -3.13
N LEU A 432 2.90 -4.80 -4.04
CA LEU A 432 4.29 -5.26 -4.13
C LEU A 432 5.21 -4.21 -4.74
N ASP A 433 4.73 -3.46 -5.75
CA ASP A 433 5.52 -2.38 -6.36
C ASP A 433 5.69 -1.24 -5.36
N MET A 434 6.91 -1.02 -4.87
CA MET A 434 7.27 0.12 -4.02
C MET A 434 7.83 1.32 -4.81
N ARG A 435 7.86 1.23 -6.15
CA ARG A 435 8.49 2.17 -7.10
C ARG A 435 9.97 2.41 -6.85
N ARG A 436 10.69 1.39 -6.39
CA ARG A 436 12.12 1.46 -6.09
C ARG A 436 12.97 0.48 -6.90
N GLY A 437 12.37 -0.12 -7.92
CA GLY A 437 13.02 -1.07 -8.80
C GLY A 437 13.64 -0.44 -10.04
N TRP A 438 13.84 -1.29 -11.02
CA TRP A 438 14.43 -1.04 -12.32
C TRP A 438 13.53 -0.21 -13.23
N SER A 439 12.21 -0.26 -13.09
CA SER A 439 11.30 0.49 -13.96
C SER A 439 11.19 1.98 -13.61
N ASN A 440 11.70 2.39 -12.45
CA ASN A 440 11.69 3.79 -12.01
C ASN A 440 13.09 4.41 -12.11
N ARG A 441 13.26 5.40 -13.00
CA ARG A 441 14.51 6.16 -13.17
C ARG A 441 15.02 6.86 -11.89
N LEU A 442 14.12 7.14 -10.94
CA LEU A 442 14.44 7.84 -9.69
C LEU A 442 14.77 6.91 -8.52
N SER A 443 14.77 5.59 -8.73
CA SER A 443 15.11 4.63 -7.67
C SER A 443 16.60 4.60 -7.37
N GLY A 444 16.96 4.02 -6.22
CA GLY A 444 18.36 3.77 -5.87
C GLY A 444 19.08 2.74 -6.77
N VAL A 445 18.38 2.14 -7.75
CA VAL A 445 19.02 1.28 -8.76
C VAL A 445 19.88 2.10 -9.74
N TRP A 446 19.48 3.36 -9.98
CA TRP A 446 20.07 4.20 -11.01
C TRP A 446 20.87 5.35 -10.40
N SER A 447 22.03 5.62 -10.99
CA SER A 447 22.78 6.83 -10.74
C SER A 447 22.08 8.05 -11.37
N ALA A 448 22.52 9.25 -10.98
CA ALA A 448 22.01 10.51 -11.57
C ALA A 448 22.17 10.58 -13.11
N ASP A 449 23.17 9.87 -13.66
CA ASP A 449 23.43 9.78 -15.10
C ASP A 449 22.56 8.72 -15.80
N GLY A 450 21.71 7.99 -15.06
CA GLY A 450 20.83 6.95 -15.60
C GLY A 450 21.55 5.63 -15.89
N VAL A 451 22.66 5.37 -15.21
CA VAL A 451 23.40 4.10 -15.28
C VAL A 451 23.11 3.28 -14.03
N VAL A 452 23.06 1.96 -14.14
CA VAL A 452 22.88 1.08 -12.97
C VAL A 452 24.02 1.29 -11.98
N GLU A 453 23.69 1.49 -10.71
CA GLU A 453 24.68 1.60 -9.63
C GLU A 453 25.53 0.33 -9.55
N PRO A 454 26.88 0.41 -9.55
CA PRO A 454 27.73 -0.78 -9.58
C PRO A 454 27.48 -1.73 -8.40
N SER A 455 27.23 -1.18 -7.21
CA SER A 455 26.95 -1.97 -6.00
C SER A 455 25.69 -2.83 -6.15
N VAL A 456 24.70 -2.39 -6.92
CA VAL A 456 23.48 -3.18 -7.20
C VAL A 456 23.81 -4.44 -8.00
N ARG A 457 24.80 -4.37 -8.90
CA ARG A 457 25.28 -5.52 -9.67
C ARG A 457 26.18 -6.45 -8.88
N GLU A 458 26.74 -5.98 -7.76
CA GLU A 458 27.65 -6.76 -6.91
C GLU A 458 26.90 -7.69 -5.95
N VAL A 459 25.60 -7.44 -5.68
CA VAL A 459 24.77 -8.30 -4.83
C VAL A 459 24.53 -9.64 -5.53
N ALA A 460 25.16 -10.71 -5.07
CA ALA A 460 25.06 -12.01 -5.70
C ALA A 460 23.86 -12.83 -5.22
N ALA A 461 23.42 -12.62 -3.97
CA ALA A 461 22.31 -13.31 -3.32
C ALA A 461 21.50 -12.37 -2.41
N LEU A 462 20.22 -12.68 -2.22
CA LEU A 462 19.34 -11.92 -1.30
C LEU A 462 19.50 -12.29 0.18
N ASP A 463 20.68 -12.74 0.61
CA ASP A 463 20.90 -13.08 2.01
C ASP A 463 21.25 -11.85 2.87
N SER A 464 21.00 -11.94 4.18
CA SER A 464 21.20 -10.79 5.07
C SER A 464 22.64 -10.31 5.14
N ALA A 465 23.63 -11.17 4.92
CA ALA A 465 25.03 -10.77 5.00
C ALA A 465 25.38 -9.89 3.80
N GLU A 466 25.04 -10.34 2.59
CA GLU A 466 25.27 -9.57 1.36
C GLU A 466 24.45 -8.28 1.34
N LEU A 467 23.17 -8.33 1.74
CA LEU A 467 22.33 -7.13 1.82
C LEU A 467 22.84 -6.11 2.85
N THR A 468 23.41 -6.58 3.96
CA THR A 468 24.04 -5.71 4.96
C THR A 468 25.33 -5.10 4.44
N GLU A 469 26.17 -5.87 3.76
CA GLU A 469 27.41 -5.38 3.13
C GLU A 469 27.10 -4.35 2.04
N PHE A 470 26.16 -4.65 1.16
CA PHE A 470 25.64 -3.73 0.14
C PHE A 470 25.22 -2.39 0.75
N ALA A 471 24.42 -2.42 1.82
CA ALA A 471 23.95 -1.21 2.49
C ALA A 471 25.10 -0.40 3.09
N GLN A 472 26.11 -1.07 3.67
CA GLN A 472 27.27 -0.42 4.26
C GLN A 472 28.19 0.23 3.21
N VAL A 473 28.39 -0.42 2.07
CA VAL A 473 29.30 0.04 1.01
C VAL A 473 28.68 1.15 0.17
N SER A 474 27.41 0.98 -0.21
CA SER A 474 26.74 1.89 -1.14
C SER A 474 26.00 3.04 -0.44
N GLY A 475 25.62 2.86 0.83
CA GLY A 475 24.70 3.76 1.51
C GLY A 475 23.25 3.67 1.01
N ILE A 476 22.95 2.71 0.11
CA ILE A 476 21.61 2.40 -0.38
C ILE A 476 21.02 1.29 0.49
N GLU A 477 19.85 1.53 1.05
CA GLU A 477 19.16 0.55 1.87
C GLU A 477 18.36 -0.41 0.97
N PRO A 478 18.62 -1.73 1.02
CA PRO A 478 17.83 -2.69 0.27
C PRO A 478 16.39 -2.71 0.82
N ASP A 479 15.43 -2.87 -0.07
CA ASP A 479 14.09 -3.24 0.36
C ASP A 479 14.10 -4.65 0.91
N SER A 480 13.67 -4.82 2.15
CA SER A 480 13.48 -6.14 2.73
C SER A 480 12.50 -6.91 1.84
N PRO A 481 12.88 -8.06 1.27
CA PRO A 481 12.02 -8.81 0.34
C PRO A 481 10.80 -9.32 1.11
N SER A 482 9.71 -8.56 1.03
CA SER A 482 8.42 -8.79 1.71
C SER A 482 8.51 -9.57 3.03
N VAL A 483 9.40 -9.14 3.93
CA VAL A 483 9.55 -9.79 5.24
C VAL A 483 8.51 -9.14 6.13
N ALA A 484 7.33 -9.74 6.19
CA ALA A 484 6.44 -9.55 7.31
C ALA A 484 7.17 -10.04 8.58
N HIS A 485 7.89 -9.09 9.20
CA HIS A 485 8.51 -9.13 10.51
C HIS A 485 9.43 -10.34 10.77
N GLY A 486 10.74 -10.19 10.51
CA GLY A 486 11.79 -10.84 11.33
C GLY A 486 12.46 -12.13 10.83
N ALA A 487 12.28 -12.58 9.59
CA ALA A 487 12.72 -13.93 9.18
C ALA A 487 13.95 -14.04 8.25
N ILE A 488 14.73 -12.97 8.07
CA ILE A 488 16.13 -13.11 7.56
C ILE A 488 17.09 -12.64 8.66
N ALA A 489 16.99 -13.32 9.80
CA ALA A 489 17.97 -13.27 10.87
C ALA A 489 18.01 -14.65 11.54
N VAL A 490 18.33 -15.70 10.77
CA VAL A 490 18.66 -17.00 11.34
C VAL A 490 20.09 -17.37 10.94
N ALA A 491 21.01 -16.69 11.63
CA ALA A 491 22.29 -17.24 12.09
C ALA A 491 22.76 -16.39 13.29
N SER A 492 22.39 -16.83 14.49
CA SER A 492 23.15 -16.70 15.75
C SER A 492 23.75 -15.33 16.16
N ALA A 493 23.11 -14.74 17.17
CA ALA A 493 23.71 -14.02 18.30
C ALA A 493 24.70 -12.86 18.01
N SER A 494 24.15 -11.66 17.84
CA SER A 494 24.36 -10.56 18.81
C SER A 494 23.45 -9.40 18.43
N ALA A 495 22.42 -9.20 19.24
CA ALA A 495 21.82 -7.89 19.36
C ALA A 495 22.95 -6.89 19.62
N VAL A 496 23.00 -5.86 18.76
CA VAL A 496 23.55 -4.54 19.05
C VAL A 496 24.90 -4.57 19.74
N VAL A 497 25.95 -4.32 18.94
CA VAL A 497 27.17 -3.69 19.42
C VAL A 497 26.78 -2.57 20.40
N ALA A 498 26.93 -2.85 21.70
CA ALA A 498 27.19 -1.80 22.66
C ALA A 498 28.46 -1.13 22.16
N SER A 499 28.32 0.09 21.65
CA SER A 499 29.39 0.94 21.15
C SER A 499 30.65 0.82 22.01
N PRO A 500 31.78 0.40 21.43
CA PRO A 500 33.07 0.82 21.88
C PRO A 500 33.58 1.79 20.83
N LEU A 501 33.29 3.08 21.01
CA LEU A 501 34.00 4.26 20.50
C LEU A 501 33.07 5.49 20.55
N ASP A 502 32.56 5.78 21.76
CA ASP A 502 32.37 7.17 22.16
C ASP A 502 33.77 7.69 22.52
N GLY A 503 34.38 8.39 21.57
CA GLY A 503 35.69 8.99 21.73
C GLY A 503 35.99 9.90 20.55
N GLU A 504 35.79 11.20 20.76
CA GLU A 504 36.39 12.31 20.00
C GLU A 504 35.56 13.05 18.94
N ALA A 505 34.50 12.51 18.34
CA ALA A 505 33.65 13.31 17.41
C ALA A 505 32.45 14.04 18.08
N SER A 506 32.09 13.63 19.30
CA SER A 506 30.90 14.09 20.03
C SER A 506 31.09 15.41 20.80
N GLU A 507 32.32 15.79 21.15
CA GLU A 507 32.58 17.00 21.95
C GLU A 507 32.53 18.30 21.15
N SER A 508 32.92 18.29 19.87
CA SER A 508 32.87 19.48 19.00
C SER A 508 31.42 19.92 18.72
N SER A 509 30.54 18.96 18.40
CA SER A 509 29.11 19.23 18.15
C SER A 509 28.31 19.51 19.43
N ARG A 510 28.65 18.88 20.57
CA ARG A 510 28.02 19.21 21.86
C ARG A 510 28.51 20.53 22.43
N SER A 511 29.78 20.92 22.22
CA SER A 511 30.29 22.23 22.64
C SER A 511 29.73 23.38 21.80
N SER A 512 29.54 23.19 20.49
CA SER A 512 28.95 24.19 19.60
C SER A 512 27.44 24.36 19.86
N MET A 513 26.71 23.27 20.15
CA MET A 513 25.31 23.34 20.59
C MET A 513 25.16 23.94 21.97
N ARG A 514 26.02 23.61 22.95
CA ARG A 514 26.00 24.25 24.28
C ARG A 514 26.38 25.73 24.21
N ARG A 515 27.30 26.12 23.33
CA ARG A 515 27.66 27.53 23.08
C ARG A 515 26.51 28.30 22.44
N ARG A 516 25.81 27.73 21.44
CA ARG A 516 24.63 28.35 20.83
C ARG A 516 23.43 28.41 21.78
N ALA A 517 23.23 27.40 22.64
CA ALA A 517 22.20 27.41 23.67
C ALA A 517 22.51 28.44 24.77
N ARG A 518 23.78 28.58 25.16
CA ARG A 518 24.24 29.58 26.12
C ARG A 518 24.16 31.01 25.55
N GLU A 519 24.53 31.22 24.29
CA GLU A 519 24.38 32.51 23.60
C GLU A 519 22.89 32.89 23.41
N ARG A 520 21.99 31.92 23.17
CA ARG A 520 20.54 32.16 23.15
C ARG A 520 19.98 32.46 24.54
N SER A 521 20.44 31.76 25.58
CA SER A 521 20.06 32.03 26.98
C SER A 521 20.59 33.38 27.47
N GLU A 522 21.80 33.77 27.09
CA GLU A 522 22.40 35.07 27.45
C GLU A 522 21.72 36.22 26.69
N ARG A 523 21.32 36.05 25.42
CA ARG A 523 20.50 37.03 24.69
C ARG A 523 19.07 37.14 25.25
N ALA A 524 18.49 36.04 25.71
CA ALA A 524 17.19 36.05 26.38
C ALA A 524 17.27 36.74 27.75
N MET A 525 18.33 36.51 28.52
CA MET A 525 18.55 37.18 29.81
C MET A 525 18.97 38.64 29.67
N ALA A 526 19.69 39.02 28.61
CA ALA A 526 19.99 40.41 28.28
C ALA A 526 18.72 41.18 27.89
N ARG A 527 17.83 40.57 27.08
CA ARG A 527 16.49 41.13 26.80
C ARG A 527 15.62 41.23 28.06
N LEU A 528 15.69 40.26 28.96
CA LEU A 528 14.98 40.36 30.25
C LEU A 528 15.54 41.48 31.13
N ARG A 529 16.86 41.72 31.15
CA ARG A 529 17.45 42.89 31.86
C ARG A 529 17.17 44.23 31.19
N GLU A 530 16.93 44.24 29.88
CA GLU A 530 16.50 45.43 29.13
C GLU A 530 15.00 45.74 29.35
N ILE A 531 14.19 44.72 29.60
CA ILE A 531 12.76 44.82 29.91
C ILE A 531 12.52 45.13 31.39
N PHE A 532 13.35 44.61 32.29
CA PHE A 532 13.31 44.86 33.73
C PHE A 532 14.52 45.72 34.13
N GLY A 533 14.38 47.02 33.89
CA GLY A 533 15.43 48.02 34.13
C GLY A 533 16.02 47.99 35.53
N ASP A 534 17.30 48.34 35.56
CA ASP A 534 18.20 48.46 36.70
C ASP A 534 17.82 49.69 37.56
N ASP A 535 17.16 49.47 38.69
CA ASP A 535 17.08 50.42 39.81
C ASP A 535 17.07 49.62 41.13
N GLY A 536 18.26 49.42 41.71
CA GLY A 536 18.38 49.39 43.18
C GLY A 536 18.45 50.83 43.73
N PRO A 537 18.48 51.08 45.05
CA PRO A 537 18.58 50.13 46.17
C PRO A 537 17.69 50.51 47.39
N HIS A 538 17.89 49.75 48.49
CA HIS A 538 17.53 50.02 49.90
C HIS A 538 16.32 49.29 50.50
N GLY A 539 16.64 48.36 51.41
CA GLY A 539 16.31 48.57 52.81
C GLY A 539 15.08 47.88 53.41
N ARG A 540 15.36 46.74 54.06
CA ARG A 540 14.97 46.42 55.45
C ARG A 540 13.48 46.19 55.82
N THR A 541 13.24 44.94 56.26
CA THR A 541 12.48 44.49 57.46
C THR A 541 11.00 44.85 57.66
N HIS A 542 10.13 43.83 57.70
CA HIS A 542 9.41 43.30 58.88
C HIS A 542 8.39 42.23 58.37
N LEU A 543 8.48 40.95 58.74
CA LEU A 543 8.08 40.28 59.99
C LEU A 543 6.55 40.27 60.23
N VAL A 544 5.99 39.05 60.31
CA VAL A 544 4.89 38.52 61.15
C VAL A 544 4.21 37.39 60.35
N SER A 545 4.54 36.11 60.58
CA SER A 545 4.13 35.25 61.71
C SER A 545 2.65 34.86 61.65
N LEU A 546 2.42 33.55 61.47
CA LEU A 546 1.49 32.64 62.18
C LEU A 546 1.25 31.46 61.20
N GLY A 547 1.62 30.20 61.47
CA GLY A 547 1.83 29.53 62.74
C GLY A 547 0.79 28.42 62.88
N PHE A 548 1.29 27.19 63.02
CA PHE A 548 0.63 25.94 63.43
C PHE A 548 -0.27 25.19 62.44
N ASP A 549 -0.38 23.86 62.45
CA ASP A 549 0.43 22.70 62.87
C ASP A 549 -0.49 21.48 62.68
N ARG A 550 0.07 20.32 62.29
CA ARG A 550 -0.46 18.94 62.53
C ARG A 550 -1.87 18.55 61.99
N SER A 551 -2.21 17.30 61.69
CA SER A 551 -1.56 16.00 61.54
C SER A 551 -2.66 14.97 61.25
N ASN A 552 -2.31 13.93 60.49
CA ASN A 552 -2.66 12.51 60.71
C ASN A 552 -4.06 11.90 60.42
N HIS A 553 -3.94 10.66 59.91
CA HIS A 553 -4.87 9.51 59.84
C HIS A 553 -5.95 9.59 58.75
N GLY A 554 -6.17 8.61 57.87
CA GLY A 554 -5.94 7.16 57.95
C GLY A 554 -7.30 6.45 58.15
N GLY A 555 -7.72 5.61 57.20
CA GLY A 555 -8.77 4.60 57.42
C GLY A 555 -9.88 4.48 56.37
N ASP A 556 -9.84 3.34 55.64
CA ASP A 556 -10.93 2.49 55.10
C ASP A 556 -12.23 3.08 54.53
N ARG A 557 -12.47 2.78 53.25
CA ARG A 557 -13.52 1.84 52.78
C ARG A 557 -13.30 1.40 51.35
#